data_AF-A0A3N7AST5-F1
#
_entry.id   AF-A0A3N7AST5-F1
#
_cell.length_a   1.000
_cell.length_b   1.000
_cell.length_c   1.000
_cell.angle_alpha   90.00
_cell.angle_beta   90.00
_cell.angle_gamma   90.00
#
_symmetry.space_group_name_H-M   'P 1'
#
loop_
_entity.id
_entity.type
_entity.pdbx_description
1 polymer ?
#
loop_
_entity_poly.entity_id
_entity_poly.type
_entity_poly.pdbx_seq_one_letter_code
_entity_poly.pdbx_strand_id
1 'polypeptide(L)'
;MLCTAESTYGARTATSQLRLSVVVPPVFRVLQVTPTRDGYDYRIWTNMRTVVIDGHEHRFDQVGETTLSLRSPPDSLWVVHGL
;
A
#
# COMPACT_ATOMS: atom_id res chain seq x y z
N MET A 1 51.44 -24.67 45.07
CA MET A 1 50.10 -24.09 44.82
C MET A 1 50.13 -23.47 43.44
N LEU A 2 49.35 -24.00 42.51
CA LEU A 2 49.20 -23.47 41.15
C LEU A 2 47.83 -22.77 41.12
N CYS A 3 47.80 -21.45 40.91
CA CYS A 3 46.54 -20.70 40.79
C CYS A 3 45.93 -20.95 39.41
N THR A 4 44.82 -21.66 39.36
CA THR A 4 43.94 -21.73 38.19
C THR A 4 43.04 -20.50 38.16
N ALA A 5 43.40 -19.53 37.33
CA ALA A 5 42.48 -18.46 36.93
C ALA A 5 41.72 -18.93 35.68
N GLU A 6 40.59 -19.60 35.88
CA GLU A 6 39.64 -19.85 34.78
C GLU A 6 38.89 -18.54 34.51
N SER A 7 39.30 -17.81 33.48
CA SER A 7 38.49 -16.74 32.90
C SER A 7 37.42 -17.39 32.05
N THR A 8 36.29 -17.76 32.65
CA THR A 8 35.08 -18.07 31.89
C THR A 8 34.56 -16.77 31.28
N TYR A 9 35.03 -16.44 30.07
CA TYR A 9 34.45 -15.39 29.25
C TYR A 9 33.08 -15.89 28.81
N GLY A 10 32.08 -15.70 29.69
CA GLY A 10 30.70 -16.04 29.39
C GLY A 10 30.29 -15.33 28.11
N ALA A 11 29.94 -16.09 27.09
CA ALA A 11 29.31 -15.57 25.89
C ALA A 11 27.94 -14.97 26.29
N ARG A 12 27.95 -13.72 26.75
CA ARG A 12 26.74 -12.91 26.91
C ARG A 12 26.29 -12.58 25.50
N THR A 13 25.39 -13.41 24.97
CA THR A 13 24.63 -13.08 23.78
C THR A 13 23.78 -11.85 24.09
N ALA A 14 24.27 -10.67 23.69
CA ALA A 14 23.50 -9.45 23.71
C ALA A 14 22.56 -9.47 22.50
N THR A 15 21.30 -9.81 22.72
CA THR A 15 20.26 -9.66 21.69
C THR A 15 19.83 -8.20 21.63
N SER A 16 20.19 -7.53 20.53
CA SER A 16 19.66 -6.21 20.16
C SER A 16 18.50 -6.41 19.17
N GLN A 17 17.35 -5.80 19.44
CA GLN A 17 16.23 -5.74 18.50
C GLN A 17 16.20 -4.38 17.80
N LEU A 18 16.22 -4.39 16.47
CA LEU A 18 16.00 -3.21 15.65
C LEU A 18 14.59 -3.28 15.06
N ARG A 19 13.78 -2.24 15.30
CA ARG A 19 12.45 -2.10 14.70
C ARG A 19 12.47 -1.01 13.64
N LEU A 20 12.22 -1.38 12.38
CA LEU A 20 12.00 -0.43 11.30
C LEU A 20 10.49 -0.34 11.02
N SER A 21 9.99 0.85 10.72
CA SER A 21 8.62 1.07 10.25
C SER A 21 8.66 2.05 9.09
N VAL A 22 7.99 1.68 7.99
CA VAL A 22 7.88 2.50 6.78
C VAL A 22 6.41 2.80 6.56
N VAL A 23 6.08 4.08 6.43
CA VAL A 23 4.73 4.55 6.11
C VAL A 23 4.68 4.85 4.62
N VAL A 24 3.82 4.13 3.90
CA VAL A 24 3.56 4.38 2.48
C VAL A 24 2.20 5.05 2.36
N PRO A 25 2.13 6.31 1.89
CA PRO A 25 0.85 7.00 1.76
C PRO A 25 -0.01 6.37 0.64
N PRO A 26 -1.35 6.41 0.76
CA PRO A 26 -2.26 6.10 -0.32
C PRO A 26 -1.98 6.92 -1.58
N VAL A 27 -1.98 6.25 -2.74
CA VAL A 27 -1.82 6.88 -4.06
C VAL A 27 -2.93 6.37 -4.97
N PHE A 28 -3.60 7.31 -5.62
CA PHE A 28 -4.55 7.06 -6.68
C PHE A 28 -4.32 8.09 -7.78
N ARG A 29 -4.08 7.64 -9.01
CA ARG A 29 -3.85 8.52 -10.16
C ARG A 29 -4.69 8.04 -11.33
N VAL A 30 -5.37 8.96 -12.00
CA VAL A 30 -5.97 8.71 -13.30
C VAL A 30 -4.90 8.91 -14.37
N LEU A 31 -4.67 7.89 -15.18
CA LEU A 31 -3.70 7.91 -16.29
C LEU A 31 -4.40 8.23 -17.61
N GLN A 32 -5.60 7.68 -17.81
CA GLN A 32 -6.39 7.87 -19.01
C GLN A 32 -7.88 7.69 -18.70
N VAL A 33 -8.73 8.42 -19.43
CA VAL A 33 -10.18 8.25 -19.41
C VAL A 33 -10.65 7.93 -20.81
N THR A 34 -11.41 6.85 -20.96
CA THR A 34 -11.98 6.42 -22.23
C THR A 34 -13.50 6.37 -22.10
N PRO A 35 -14.26 7.24 -22.78
CA PRO A 35 -15.71 7.15 -22.82
C PRO A 35 -16.15 5.82 -23.46
N THR A 36 -17.15 5.18 -22.87
CA THR A 36 -17.78 3.96 -23.38
C THR A 36 -19.29 4.17 -23.53
N ARG A 37 -20.00 3.16 -24.07
CA ARG A 37 -21.47 3.24 -24.20
C ARG A 37 -22.17 3.32 -22.84
N ASP A 38 -21.58 2.72 -21.81
CA ASP A 38 -22.20 2.54 -20.48
C ASP A 38 -21.60 3.48 -19.41
N GLY A 39 -20.69 4.38 -19.80
CA GLY A 39 -20.02 5.30 -18.89
C GLY A 39 -18.60 5.63 -19.35
N TYR A 40 -17.63 5.40 -18.48
CA TYR A 40 -16.23 5.73 -18.67
C TYR A 40 -15.34 4.64 -18.08
N ASP A 41 -14.33 4.24 -18.85
CA ASP A 41 -13.25 3.40 -18.38
C ASP A 41 -12.05 4.27 -17.99
N TYR A 42 -11.68 4.21 -16.72
CA TYR A 42 -10.54 4.92 -16.15
C TYR A 42 -9.36 3.95 -16.06
N ARG A 43 -8.30 4.24 -16.80
CA ARG A 43 -7.01 3.60 -16.55
C ARG A 43 -6.36 4.35 -15.39
N ILE A 44 -6.13 3.64 -14.29
CA ILE A 44 -5.64 4.22 -13.04
C ILE A 44 -4.33 3.57 -12.62
N TRP A 45 -3.59 4.25 -11.76
CA TRP A 45 -2.53 3.65 -10.95
C TRP A 45 -2.94 3.77 -9.47
N THR A 46 -2.91 2.65 -8.71
CA THR A 46 -3.10 2.71 -7.26
C THR A 46 -2.23 1.72 -6.47
N ASN A 47 -1.77 2.11 -5.27
CA ASN A 47 -1.05 1.21 -4.35
C ASN A 47 -2.00 0.55 -3.34
N MET A 48 -3.30 0.80 -3.51
CA MET A 48 -4.35 0.29 -2.64
C MET A 48 -5.04 -0.87 -3.35
N ARG A 49 -5.38 -1.92 -2.59
CA ARG A 49 -6.21 -3.03 -3.10
C ARG A 49 -7.69 -2.68 -3.13
N THR A 50 -8.09 -1.65 -2.39
CA THR A 50 -9.46 -1.22 -2.28
C THR A 50 -9.52 0.29 -2.22
N VAL A 51 -10.50 0.88 -2.90
CA VAL A 51 -10.82 2.30 -2.82
C VAL A 51 -12.32 2.50 -2.69
N VAL A 52 -12.72 3.56 -2.03
CA VAL A 52 -14.12 4.01 -2.05
C VAL A 52 -14.24 5.18 -3.01
N ILE A 53 -15.17 5.08 -3.98
CA ILE A 53 -15.46 6.11 -4.98
C ILE A 53 -16.97 6.31 -4.99
N ASP A 54 -17.42 7.56 -4.84
CA ASP A 54 -18.85 7.90 -4.72
C ASP A 54 -19.60 7.02 -3.69
N GLY A 55 -18.92 6.67 -2.58
CA GLY A 55 -19.47 5.82 -1.52
C GLY A 55 -19.50 4.32 -1.84
N HIS A 56 -19.02 3.89 -2.99
CA HIS A 56 -18.97 2.49 -3.42
C HIS A 56 -17.55 1.94 -3.30
N GLU A 57 -17.44 0.75 -2.71
CA GLU A 57 -16.17 0.05 -2.60
C GLU A 57 -15.79 -0.62 -3.92
N HIS A 58 -14.59 -0.32 -4.41
CA HIS A 58 -13.98 -0.94 -5.57
C HIS A 58 -12.75 -1.72 -5.13
N ARG A 59 -12.76 -3.03 -5.36
CA ARG A 59 -11.65 -3.92 -5.04
C ARG A 59 -10.89 -4.31 -6.30
N PHE A 60 -9.57 -4.26 -6.22
CA PHE A 60 -8.66 -4.61 -7.30
C PHE A 60 -7.91 -5.91 -6.96
N ASP A 61 -7.71 -6.76 -7.97
CA ASP A 61 -6.96 -8.01 -7.81
C ASP A 61 -5.48 -7.77 -7.48
N GLN A 62 -4.94 -6.66 -7.97
CA GLN A 62 -3.55 -6.25 -7.78
C GLN A 62 -3.42 -4.73 -7.58
N VAL A 63 -2.31 -4.34 -6.97
CA VAL A 63 -1.85 -2.95 -6.92
C VAL A 63 -1.10 -2.62 -8.22
N GLY A 64 -1.13 -1.36 -8.63
CA GLY A 64 -0.49 -0.86 -9.84
C GLY A 64 -1.50 -0.31 -10.84
N GLU A 65 -1.22 -0.53 -12.12
CA GLU A 65 -2.10 -0.11 -13.21
C GLU A 65 -3.29 -1.05 -13.36
N THR A 66 -4.50 -0.48 -13.41
CA THR A 66 -5.74 -1.25 -13.62
C THR A 66 -6.81 -0.38 -14.30
N THR A 67 -7.88 -1.02 -14.77
CA THR A 67 -9.03 -0.35 -15.38
C THR A 67 -10.21 -0.38 -14.42
N LEU A 68 -10.82 0.79 -14.24
CA LEU A 68 -12.00 0.99 -13.42
C LEU A 68 -13.14 1.57 -14.27
N SER A 69 -14.25 0.86 -14.37
CA SER A 69 -15.44 1.33 -15.07
C SER A 69 -16.37 2.08 -14.13
N LEU A 70 -16.64 3.35 -14.42
CA LEU A 70 -17.58 4.20 -13.67
C LEU A 70 -18.61 4.81 -14.60
N ARG A 71 -19.75 5.22 -14.04
CA ARG A 71 -20.79 5.94 -14.79
C ARG A 71 -20.59 7.46 -14.77
N SER A 72 -19.85 7.96 -13.79
CA SER A 72 -19.61 9.39 -13.58
C SER A 72 -18.49 9.93 -14.48
N PRO A 73 -18.62 11.15 -15.03
CA PRO A 73 -17.58 11.80 -15.83
C PRO A 73 -16.40 12.27 -14.97
N PRO A 74 -15.21 12.49 -15.56
CA PRO A 74 -13.97 12.80 -14.82
C PRO A 74 -14.01 14.12 -14.05
N ASP A 75 -14.85 15.07 -14.49
CA ASP A 75 -15.02 16.39 -13.86
C ASP A 75 -15.98 16.36 -12.65
N SER A 76 -16.56 15.20 -12.34
CA SER A 76 -17.27 15.01 -11.09
C SER A 76 -16.29 15.05 -9.92
N LEU A 77 -16.70 15.58 -8.76
CA LEU A 77 -15.85 15.65 -7.58
C LEU A 77 -15.99 14.33 -6.80
N TRP A 78 -15.08 13.38 -7.01
CA TRP A 78 -15.07 12.11 -6.29
C TRP A 78 -14.00 12.14 -5.20
N VAL A 79 -14.39 11.68 -4.00
CA VAL A 79 -13.47 11.53 -2.87
C VAL A 79 -12.96 10.10 -2.85
N VAL A 80 -11.65 9.92 -3.00
CA VAL A 80 -11.01 8.61 -2.89
C VAL A 80 -10.52 8.41 -1.47
N HIS A 81 -11.03 7.37 -0.81
CA HIS A 81 -10.51 6.93 0.49
C HIS A 81 -9.74 5.62 0.33
N GLY A 82 -8.55 5.58 0.93
CA GLY A 82 -7.82 4.33 1.16
C GLY A 82 -8.28 3.70 2.46
N LEU A 83 -8.63 2.41 2.40
CA LEU A 83 -8.91 1.58 3.56
C LEU A 83 -7.63 1.03 4.18
#